data_AF-A0A2G4KI10-F1
#
_entry.id   AF-A0A2G4KI10-F1
#
_cell.length_a   1.000
_cell.length_b   1.000
_cell.length_c   1.000
_cell.angle_alpha   90.00
_cell.angle_beta   90.00
_cell.angle_gamma   90.00
#
_symmetry.space_group_name_H-M   'P 1'
#
loop_
_entity.id
_entity.type
_entity.pdbx_description
1 polymer ?
#
loop_
_entity_poly.entity_id
_entity_poly.type
_entity_poly.pdbx_seq_one_letter_code
_entity_poly.pdbx_strand_id
1 'polypeptide(L)'
;MTYSVKEIFLTLQGEGGQAGKAAVFCRFSGCNLWSGREQDRAKAVCTFCDTDFVGIDGENGGKFATADDLAAAVEAQWTGGPDDRLVVCTGGEPFLQLDEAAINALHARGFSIAVETNGTLQAPPGVDWICVSPKADAPVVQTFGQELKLVFPQEKAMPERFAGLDFERFYLQPMDGPDRDANTQLAVAYCLSHPQWRLSVQTHKYLGLP
;
A
#
# COMPACT_ATOMS: atom_id res chain seq x y z
N MET A 1 16.61 12.37 -7.79
CA MET A 1 16.45 10.95 -8.12
C MET A 1 15.44 10.85 -9.27
N THR A 2 15.51 9.84 -10.14
CA THR A 2 14.44 9.57 -11.13
C THR A 2 13.47 8.55 -10.56
N TYR A 3 12.17 8.77 -10.71
CA TYR A 3 11.11 7.89 -10.22
C TYR A 3 10.52 7.10 -11.39
N SER A 4 10.40 5.79 -11.25
CA SER A 4 9.73 4.89 -12.18
C SER A 4 8.39 4.48 -11.59
N VAL A 5 7.32 4.85 -12.28
CA VAL A 5 5.94 4.69 -11.81
C VAL A 5 5.19 3.84 -12.83
N LYS A 6 4.52 2.79 -12.33
CA LYS A 6 3.68 1.89 -13.13
C LYS A 6 2.44 2.62 -13.62
N GLU A 7 1.74 3.30 -12.71
CA GLU A 7 0.48 4.00 -13.00
C GLU A 7 0.15 5.06 -11.96
N ILE A 8 -0.62 6.07 -12.37
CA ILE A 8 -1.19 7.12 -11.52
C ILE A 8 -2.66 7.31 -11.90
N PHE A 9 -3.58 7.18 -10.95
CA PHE A 9 -5.02 7.26 -11.22
C PHE A 9 -5.80 7.77 -10.00
N LEU A 10 -6.95 8.38 -10.23
CA LEU A 10 -7.85 8.86 -9.18
C LEU A 10 -8.94 7.80 -8.90
N THR A 11 -9.07 7.40 -7.64
CA THR A 11 -10.10 6.43 -7.19
C THR A 11 -10.49 6.71 -5.73
N LEU A 12 -11.24 5.80 -5.12
CA LEU A 12 -11.42 5.74 -3.67
C LEU A 12 -10.45 4.71 -3.08
N GLN A 13 -9.75 5.07 -1.99
CA GLN A 13 -8.99 4.09 -1.20
C GLN A 13 -9.93 2.96 -0.80
N GLY A 14 -9.58 1.73 -1.17
CA GLY A 14 -10.43 0.57 -0.99
C GLY A 14 -10.15 -0.22 0.29
N GLU A 15 -9.15 0.17 1.09
CA GLU A 15 -8.62 -0.63 2.19
C GLU A 15 -8.31 0.20 3.45
N GLY A 16 -8.16 -0.48 4.59
CA GLY A 16 -7.65 0.10 5.83
C GLY A 16 -8.55 1.18 6.46
N GLY A 17 -7.95 1.99 7.33
CA GLY A 17 -8.62 3.07 8.05
C GLY A 17 -9.01 4.25 7.17
N GLN A 18 -8.54 4.31 5.93
CA GLN A 18 -8.89 5.34 4.95
C GLN A 18 -9.86 4.86 3.86
N ALA A 19 -10.43 3.65 4.00
CA ALA A 19 -11.39 3.11 3.04
C ALA A 19 -12.55 4.10 2.77
N GLY A 20 -12.82 4.37 1.49
CA GLY A 20 -13.83 5.31 0.99
C GLY A 20 -13.36 6.74 0.76
N LYS A 21 -12.12 7.12 1.15
CA LYS A 21 -11.58 8.46 0.85
C LYS A 21 -11.14 8.56 -0.61
N ALA A 22 -11.46 9.67 -1.28
CA ALA A 22 -10.91 9.97 -2.59
C ALA A 22 -9.39 10.17 -2.50
N ALA A 23 -8.64 9.54 -3.41
CA ALA A 23 -7.19 9.61 -3.44
C ALA A 23 -6.64 9.43 -4.86
N VAL A 24 -5.56 10.14 -5.18
CA VAL A 24 -4.71 9.77 -6.31
C VAL A 24 -3.81 8.63 -5.85
N PHE A 25 -3.88 7.49 -6.51
CA PHE A 25 -2.92 6.41 -6.33
C PHE A 25 -1.70 6.69 -7.20
N CYS A 26 -0.51 6.63 -6.59
CA CYS A 26 0.77 6.69 -7.28
C CYS A 26 1.49 5.36 -7.06
N ARG A 27 1.41 4.45 -8.05
CA ARG A 27 1.97 3.10 -7.97
C ARG A 27 3.38 3.07 -8.55
N PHE A 28 4.39 3.07 -7.69
CA PHE A 28 5.79 2.91 -8.10
C PHE A 28 6.04 1.53 -8.73
N SER A 29 7.07 1.44 -9.57
CA SER A 29 7.49 0.19 -10.21
C SER A 29 8.47 -0.59 -9.33
N GLY A 30 8.34 -1.91 -9.29
CA GLY A 30 9.28 -2.82 -8.62
C GLY A 30 9.02 -3.05 -7.13
N CYS A 31 9.48 -4.20 -6.62
CA CYS A 31 9.36 -4.63 -5.22
C CYS A 31 10.62 -5.37 -4.80
N ASN A 32 10.99 -5.31 -3.53
CA ASN A 32 12.12 -6.04 -2.97
C ASN A 32 11.77 -7.45 -2.47
N LEU A 33 10.48 -7.84 -2.47
CA LEU A 33 10.01 -9.15 -1.99
C LEU A 33 9.53 -10.10 -3.11
N TRP A 34 9.36 -9.59 -4.32
CA TRP A 34 9.05 -10.35 -5.53
C TRP A 34 9.45 -9.55 -6.77
N SER A 35 9.98 -10.22 -7.79
CA SER A 35 10.40 -9.58 -9.05
C SER A 35 9.22 -9.05 -9.88
N GLY A 36 8.00 -9.46 -9.57
CA GLY A 36 6.80 -9.21 -10.38
C GLY A 36 6.67 -10.14 -11.59
N ARG A 37 7.61 -11.07 -11.79
CA ARG A 37 7.54 -12.07 -12.86
C ARG A 37 6.95 -13.37 -12.32
N GLU A 38 5.94 -13.91 -13.00
CA GLU A 38 5.24 -15.13 -12.58
C GLU A 38 6.17 -16.34 -12.42
N GLN A 39 7.18 -16.46 -13.30
CA GLN A 39 8.20 -17.51 -13.22
C GLN A 39 9.02 -17.52 -11.91
N ASP A 40 9.08 -16.39 -11.21
CA ASP A 40 9.81 -16.24 -9.96
C ASP A 40 8.88 -16.35 -8.73
N ARG A 41 7.55 -16.29 -8.91
CA ARG A 41 6.57 -16.20 -7.83
C ARG A 41 6.71 -17.33 -6.82
N ALA A 42 6.92 -18.57 -7.27
CA ALA A 42 7.04 -19.74 -6.40
C ALA A 42 8.27 -19.70 -5.46
N LYS A 43 9.27 -18.87 -5.76
CA LYS A 43 10.51 -18.71 -4.96
C LYS A 43 10.59 -17.34 -4.28
N ALA A 44 9.59 -16.49 -4.48
CA ALA A 44 9.55 -15.14 -3.90
C ALA A 44 9.24 -15.19 -2.41
N VAL A 45 9.58 -14.12 -1.69
CA VAL A 45 9.18 -13.96 -0.29
C VAL A 45 7.68 -13.67 -0.20
N CYS A 46 7.18 -12.80 -1.08
CA CYS A 46 5.76 -12.53 -1.24
C CYS A 46 5.21 -13.29 -2.46
N THR A 47 4.41 -14.33 -2.24
CA THR A 47 3.90 -15.22 -3.31
C THR A 47 2.44 -14.95 -3.70
N PHE A 48 1.72 -14.13 -2.92
CA PHE A 48 0.28 -13.88 -3.05
C PHE A 48 -0.05 -12.47 -3.56
N CYS A 49 0.93 -11.74 -4.11
CA CYS A 49 0.70 -10.40 -4.63
C CYS A 49 -0.34 -10.44 -5.78
N ASP A 50 -1.32 -9.54 -5.71
CA ASP A 50 -2.44 -9.37 -6.66
C ASP A 50 -2.24 -8.18 -7.61
N THR A 51 -1.09 -7.52 -7.54
CA THR A 51 -0.81 -6.25 -8.23
C THR A 51 0.24 -6.44 -9.32
N ASP A 52 -0.01 -5.88 -10.51
CA ASP A 52 1.03 -5.66 -11.52
C ASP A 52 1.80 -4.37 -11.20
N PHE A 53 3.10 -4.51 -10.94
CA PHE A 53 4.02 -3.39 -10.67
C PHE A 53 5.26 -3.42 -11.58
N VAL A 54 5.24 -4.24 -12.63
CA VAL A 54 6.38 -4.36 -13.56
C VAL A 54 6.23 -3.35 -14.68
N GLY A 55 7.30 -2.63 -14.99
CA GLY A 55 7.31 -1.64 -16.06
C GLY A 55 6.73 -0.29 -15.63
N ILE A 56 6.50 0.57 -16.61
CA ILE A 56 6.07 1.97 -16.48
C ILE A 56 4.98 2.32 -17.51
N ASP A 57 4.22 1.30 -17.91
CA ASP A 57 3.35 1.28 -19.08
C ASP A 57 1.85 1.31 -18.74
N GLY A 58 1.51 1.48 -17.46
CA GLY A 58 0.13 1.68 -17.01
C GLY A 58 -0.38 3.10 -17.23
N GLU A 59 -1.58 3.37 -16.75
CA GLU A 59 -2.24 4.67 -16.91
C GLU A 59 -1.40 5.78 -16.26
N ASN A 60 -1.04 6.81 -17.04
CA ASN A 60 -0.13 7.89 -16.59
C ASN A 60 1.22 7.39 -16.03
N GLY A 61 1.61 6.15 -16.36
CA GLY A 61 2.90 5.56 -16.01
C GLY A 61 4.05 6.20 -16.77
N GLY A 62 5.25 6.14 -16.19
CA GLY A 62 6.42 6.72 -16.83
C GLY A 62 7.65 6.83 -15.93
N LYS A 63 8.65 7.55 -16.45
CA LYS A 63 9.81 8.00 -15.68
C LYS A 63 9.70 9.50 -15.44
N PHE A 64 9.70 9.88 -14.16
CA PHE A 64 9.68 11.26 -13.73
C PHE A 64 11.10 11.65 -13.30
N ALA A 65 11.68 12.64 -13.99
CA ALA A 65 13.09 12.99 -13.82
C ALA A 65 13.36 13.67 -12.48
N THR A 66 12.36 14.37 -11.94
CA THR A 66 12.43 15.13 -10.69
C THR A 66 11.22 14.88 -9.80
N ALA A 67 11.33 15.27 -8.52
CA ALA A 67 10.24 15.21 -7.55
C ALA A 67 9.06 16.10 -7.97
N ASP A 68 9.36 17.26 -8.57
CA ASP A 68 8.34 18.16 -9.09
C ASP A 68 7.59 17.59 -10.30
N ASP A 69 8.27 16.86 -11.18
CA ASP A 69 7.61 16.18 -12.31
C ASP A 69 6.63 15.11 -11.80
N LEU A 70 7.05 14.32 -10.80
CA LEU A 70 6.20 13.31 -10.16
C LEU A 70 4.99 13.97 -9.49
N ALA A 71 5.22 14.99 -8.68
CA ALA A 71 4.18 15.66 -7.93
C ALA A 71 3.19 16.41 -8.86
N ALA A 72 3.67 16.97 -9.97
CA ALA A 72 2.81 17.54 -11.00
C ALA A 72 1.94 16.48 -11.70
N ALA A 73 2.49 15.28 -11.97
CA ALA A 73 1.72 14.19 -12.56
C ALA A 73 0.63 13.65 -11.62
N VAL A 74 0.91 13.56 -10.32
CA VAL A 74 -0.08 13.25 -9.28
C VAL A 74 -1.16 14.32 -9.23
N GLU A 75 -0.76 15.59 -9.17
CA GLU A 75 -1.69 16.73 -9.13
C GLU A 75 -2.64 16.76 -10.34
N ALA A 76 -2.13 16.44 -11.53
CA ALA A 76 -2.93 16.42 -12.76
C ALA A 76 -4.10 15.43 -12.72
N GLN A 77 -4.06 14.40 -11.88
CA GLN A 77 -5.15 13.43 -11.73
C GLN A 77 -6.20 13.87 -10.71
N TRP A 78 -5.92 14.86 -9.87
CA TRP A 78 -6.84 15.26 -8.81
C TRP A 78 -7.95 16.17 -9.33
N THR A 79 -9.20 15.77 -9.09
CA THR A 79 -10.41 16.54 -9.49
C THR A 79 -11.27 16.99 -8.31
N GLY A 80 -10.89 16.63 -7.07
CA GLY A 80 -11.69 16.82 -5.85
C GLY A 80 -11.71 18.24 -5.26
N GLY A 81 -11.15 19.25 -5.94
CA GLY A 81 -11.05 20.63 -5.44
C GLY A 81 -9.77 20.91 -4.64
N PRO A 82 -9.70 22.03 -3.89
CA PRO A 82 -8.47 22.45 -3.21
C PRO A 82 -8.23 21.74 -1.87
N ASP A 83 -9.27 21.21 -1.24
CA ASP A 83 -9.21 20.65 0.11
C ASP A 83 -9.10 19.11 0.07
N ASP A 84 -8.66 18.53 1.20
CA ASP A 84 -8.59 17.08 1.43
C ASP A 84 -7.85 16.29 0.33
N ARG A 85 -6.88 16.92 -0.34
CA ARG A 85 -6.08 16.28 -1.38
C ARG A 85 -5.27 15.15 -0.76
N LEU A 86 -5.46 13.93 -1.26
CA LEU A 86 -4.79 12.74 -0.76
C LEU A 86 -4.10 12.03 -1.91
N VAL A 87 -2.83 11.68 -1.70
CA VAL A 87 -2.10 10.74 -2.54
C VAL A 87 -1.78 9.50 -1.73
N VAL A 88 -2.07 8.32 -2.30
CA VAL A 88 -1.65 7.03 -1.78
C VAL A 88 -0.45 6.56 -2.60
N CYS A 89 0.74 6.67 -2.03
CA CYS A 89 1.98 6.14 -2.59
C CYS A 89 2.08 4.63 -2.31
N THR A 90 2.15 3.83 -3.37
CA THR A 90 2.14 2.36 -3.30
C THR A 90 3.04 1.77 -4.39
N GLY A 91 2.98 0.46 -4.62
CA GLY A 91 3.49 -0.21 -5.83
C GLY A 91 5.00 -0.44 -5.89
N GLY A 92 5.46 -1.55 -6.44
CA GLY A 92 5.50 -2.71 -5.57
C GLY A 92 5.89 -2.28 -4.14
N GLU A 93 7.16 -1.98 -3.85
CA GLU A 93 7.55 -1.35 -2.59
C GLU A 93 7.87 0.15 -2.77
N PRO A 94 7.03 1.08 -2.25
CA PRO A 94 7.19 2.52 -2.50
C PRO A 94 8.48 3.10 -1.91
N PHE A 95 8.96 2.59 -0.77
CA PHE A 95 10.19 3.11 -0.14
C PHE A 95 11.49 2.73 -0.88
N LEU A 96 11.40 2.00 -1.99
CA LEU A 96 12.52 1.89 -2.92
C LEU A 96 12.79 3.20 -3.69
N GLN A 97 11.79 4.10 -3.77
CA GLN A 97 11.85 5.28 -4.63
C GLN A 97 11.33 6.56 -3.97
N LEU A 98 10.32 6.48 -3.09
CA LEU A 98 9.77 7.65 -2.41
C LEU A 98 10.80 8.22 -1.42
N ASP A 99 11.27 9.44 -1.69
CA ASP A 99 12.27 10.16 -0.89
C ASP A 99 11.72 11.48 -0.34
N GLU A 100 12.50 12.15 0.52
CA GLU A 100 12.12 13.44 1.13
C GLU A 100 11.81 14.52 0.08
N ALA A 101 12.48 14.49 -1.09
CA ALA A 101 12.23 15.45 -2.15
C ALA A 101 10.83 15.28 -2.76
N ALA A 102 10.43 14.04 -3.06
CA ALA A 102 9.08 13.74 -3.52
C ALA A 102 8.01 14.07 -2.49
N ILE A 103 8.24 13.75 -1.21
CA ILE A 103 7.34 14.08 -0.10
C ILE A 103 7.12 15.60 -0.02
N ASN A 104 8.22 16.37 0.02
CA ASN A 104 8.13 17.83 0.07
C ASN A 104 7.42 18.43 -1.16
N ALA A 105 7.65 17.88 -2.36
CA ALA A 105 7.01 18.35 -3.58
C ALA A 105 5.49 18.08 -3.60
N LEU A 106 5.05 16.94 -3.06
CA LEU A 106 3.62 16.60 -2.90
C LEU A 106 2.96 17.49 -1.85
N HIS A 107 3.60 17.68 -0.70
CA HIS A 107 3.15 18.60 0.36
C HIS A 107 3.04 20.04 -0.14
N ALA A 108 4.00 20.51 -0.95
CA ALA A 108 3.96 21.85 -1.55
C ALA A 108 2.75 22.07 -2.48
N ARG A 109 2.15 20.97 -2.98
CA ARG A 109 0.91 20.97 -3.76
C ARG A 109 -0.34 20.69 -2.91
N GLY A 110 -0.22 20.70 -1.59
CA GLY A 110 -1.34 20.54 -0.65
C GLY A 110 -1.84 19.11 -0.48
N PHE A 111 -1.10 18.10 -0.94
CA PHE A 111 -1.46 16.70 -0.68
C PHE A 111 -1.07 16.27 0.72
N SER A 112 -1.95 15.57 1.42
CA SER A 112 -1.55 14.62 2.45
C SER A 112 -1.08 13.33 1.79
N ILE A 113 -0.11 12.65 2.39
CA ILE A 113 0.56 11.47 1.83
C ILE A 113 0.28 10.26 2.70
N ALA A 114 -0.43 9.29 2.14
CA ALA A 114 -0.54 7.95 2.68
C ALA A 114 0.41 7.00 1.93
N VAL A 115 0.95 6.01 2.63
CA VAL A 115 1.84 4.98 2.05
C VAL A 115 1.32 3.59 2.38
N GLU A 116 1.35 2.71 1.38
CA GLU A 116 1.15 1.26 1.52
C GLU A 116 2.50 0.55 1.33
N THR A 117 3.15 0.15 2.42
CA THR A 117 4.50 -0.48 2.40
C THR A 117 4.46 -1.92 2.94
N ASN A 118 5.40 -2.77 2.49
CA ASN A 118 5.61 -4.09 3.08
C ASN A 118 6.35 -4.05 4.43
N GLY A 119 6.87 -2.87 4.83
CA GLY A 119 7.49 -2.63 6.15
C GLY A 119 8.95 -3.05 6.27
N THR A 120 9.58 -3.52 5.20
CA THR A 120 10.99 -3.94 5.19
C THR A 120 11.98 -2.78 5.10
N LEU A 121 11.49 -1.57 4.82
CA LEU A 121 12.24 -0.32 4.76
C LEU A 121 11.60 0.70 5.71
N GLN A 122 12.43 1.56 6.29
CA GLN A 122 11.98 2.65 7.16
C GLN A 122 11.36 3.77 6.30
N ALA A 123 10.26 4.35 6.75
CA ALA A 123 9.69 5.52 6.11
C ALA A 123 10.64 6.72 6.21
N PRO A 124 10.85 7.49 5.13
CA PRO A 124 11.44 8.82 5.22
C PRO A 124 10.57 9.74 6.09
N PRO A 125 11.15 10.77 6.73
CA PRO A 125 10.37 11.75 7.48
C PRO A 125 9.36 12.48 6.58
N GLY A 126 8.20 12.82 7.14
CA GLY A 126 7.18 13.62 6.45
C GLY A 126 6.03 12.83 5.82
N VAL A 127 6.01 11.50 5.89
CA VAL A 127 4.80 10.73 5.52
C VAL A 127 3.70 10.93 6.58
N ASP A 128 2.49 11.30 6.16
CA ASP A 128 1.38 11.62 7.06
C ASP A 128 0.63 10.38 7.56
N TRP A 129 0.54 9.33 6.73
CA TRP A 129 -0.13 8.08 7.07
C TRP A 129 0.64 6.86 6.56
N ILE A 130 1.21 6.09 7.49
CA ILE A 130 1.96 4.88 7.19
C ILE A 130 1.07 3.66 7.45
N CYS A 131 0.72 2.94 6.38
CA CYS A 131 0.12 1.61 6.42
C CYS A 131 1.20 0.56 6.15
N VAL A 132 1.48 -0.28 7.15
CA VAL A 132 2.43 -1.40 7.02
C VAL A 132 1.66 -2.70 6.84
N SER A 133 2.01 -3.45 5.80
CA SER A 133 1.47 -4.79 5.54
C SER A 133 2.61 -5.82 5.51
N PRO A 134 2.93 -6.46 6.64
CA PRO A 134 4.00 -7.46 6.71
C PRO A 134 3.74 -8.66 5.80
N LYS A 135 4.81 -9.24 5.26
CA LYS A 135 4.76 -10.35 4.30
C LYS A 135 5.62 -11.53 4.78
N ALA A 136 5.01 -12.71 4.90
CA ALA A 136 5.67 -13.97 5.24
C ALA A 136 6.67 -13.81 6.41
N ASP A 137 7.90 -14.31 6.25
CA ASP A 137 9.02 -14.18 7.18
C ASP A 137 9.94 -12.99 6.87
N ALA A 138 9.51 -12.03 6.04
CA ALA A 138 10.29 -10.82 5.80
C ALA A 138 10.49 -10.02 7.10
N PRO A 139 11.66 -9.39 7.30
CA PRO A 139 11.90 -8.52 8.44
C PRO A 139 10.99 -7.29 8.38
N VAL A 140 10.45 -6.88 9.53
CA VAL A 140 9.68 -5.63 9.66
C VAL A 140 10.56 -4.63 10.40
N VAL A 141 11.02 -3.61 9.69
CA VAL A 141 11.86 -2.52 10.27
C VAL A 141 11.01 -1.30 10.62
N GLN A 142 9.96 -1.03 9.83
CA GLN A 142 8.96 -0.02 10.17
C GLN A 142 8.01 -0.60 11.22
N THR A 143 8.36 -0.43 12.49
CA THR A 143 7.66 -1.03 13.65
C THR A 143 6.62 -0.10 14.28
N PHE A 144 6.40 1.07 13.69
CA PHE A 144 5.41 2.05 14.14
C PHE A 144 4.68 2.71 12.97
N GLY A 145 3.51 3.29 13.20
CA GLY A 145 2.75 4.01 12.18
C GLY A 145 1.25 4.10 12.49
N GLN A 146 0.48 4.56 11.50
CA GLN A 146 -0.96 4.78 11.67
C GLN A 146 -1.75 3.47 11.64
N GLU A 147 -1.32 2.50 10.82
CA GLU A 147 -1.98 1.20 10.80
C GLU A 147 -1.07 0.05 10.36
N LEU A 148 -1.29 -1.11 10.97
CA LEU A 148 -0.77 -2.38 10.50
C LEU A 148 -1.92 -3.16 9.86
N LYS A 149 -1.83 -3.42 8.56
CA LYS A 149 -2.85 -4.12 7.76
C LYS A 149 -2.28 -5.43 7.24
N LEU A 150 -2.50 -6.50 7.99
CA LEU A 150 -1.97 -7.82 7.69
C LEU A 150 -2.89 -8.58 6.74
N VAL A 151 -2.36 -8.96 5.57
CA VAL A 151 -3.03 -9.92 4.68
C VAL A 151 -3.08 -11.27 5.39
N PHE A 152 -4.25 -11.92 5.43
CA PHE A 152 -4.50 -13.08 6.28
C PHE A 152 -5.38 -14.13 5.56
N PRO A 153 -5.08 -15.43 5.69
CA PRO A 153 -4.01 -16.03 6.49
C PRO A 153 -2.66 -16.06 5.77
N GLN A 154 -1.57 -16.00 6.54
CA GLN A 154 -0.22 -16.31 6.07
C GLN A 154 0.43 -17.27 7.07
N GLU A 155 0.82 -18.47 6.64
CA GLU A 155 1.39 -19.50 7.53
C GLU A 155 2.58 -18.97 8.34
N LYS A 156 3.47 -18.25 7.67
CA LYS A 156 4.65 -17.66 8.31
C LYS A 156 4.33 -16.39 9.09
N ALA A 157 3.22 -15.69 8.81
CA ALA A 157 2.90 -14.35 9.29
C ALA A 157 1.57 -14.30 10.05
N MET A 158 1.52 -15.00 11.19
CA MET A 158 0.36 -14.99 12.08
C MET A 158 0.24 -13.66 12.86
N PRO A 159 -0.98 -13.19 13.20
CA PRO A 159 -1.19 -11.84 13.75
C PRO A 159 -0.46 -11.59 15.08
N GLU A 160 -0.27 -12.62 15.90
CA GLU A 160 0.41 -12.53 17.20
C GLU A 160 1.86 -12.06 17.08
N ARG A 161 2.51 -12.27 15.93
CA ARG A 161 3.87 -11.76 15.66
C ARG A 161 3.95 -10.23 15.69
N PHE A 162 2.83 -9.55 15.43
CA PHE A 162 2.79 -8.12 15.18
C PHE A 162 1.95 -7.34 16.20
N ALA A 163 1.15 -8.03 17.02
CA ALA A 163 0.21 -7.41 17.95
C ALA A 163 0.84 -6.48 19.00
N GLY A 164 2.16 -6.60 19.25
CA GLY A 164 2.90 -5.73 20.17
C GLY A 164 3.66 -4.57 19.53
N LEU A 165 3.53 -4.36 18.21
CA LEU A 165 4.17 -3.23 17.52
C LEU A 165 3.42 -1.92 17.76
N ASP A 166 4.05 -0.78 17.48
CA ASP A 166 3.53 0.55 17.86
C ASP A 166 2.65 1.17 16.76
N PHE A 167 1.49 0.56 16.53
CA PHE A 167 0.50 1.04 15.55
C PHE A 167 -0.79 1.48 16.21
N GLU A 168 -1.40 2.55 15.69
CA GLU A 168 -2.69 3.05 16.21
C GLU A 168 -3.84 2.06 15.97
N ARG A 169 -3.76 1.29 14.87
CA ARG A 169 -4.81 0.38 14.40
C ARG A 169 -4.23 -0.91 13.85
N PHE A 170 -4.91 -2.02 14.11
CA PHE A 170 -4.56 -3.35 13.62
C PHE A 170 -5.69 -3.89 12.76
N TYR A 171 -5.39 -4.25 11.51
CA TYR A 171 -6.35 -4.77 10.55
C TYR A 171 -5.91 -6.15 10.04
N LEU A 172 -6.88 -7.05 9.93
CA LEU A 172 -6.77 -8.25 9.09
C LEU A 172 -7.48 -8.02 7.78
N GLN A 173 -6.76 -8.23 6.68
CA GLN A 173 -7.30 -8.20 5.33
C GLN A 173 -7.35 -9.62 4.78
N PRO A 174 -8.53 -10.14 4.41
CA PRO A 174 -8.62 -11.45 3.77
C PRO A 174 -7.73 -11.51 2.53
N MET A 175 -6.87 -12.53 2.45
CA MET A 175 -6.09 -12.80 1.25
C MET A 175 -7.05 -13.13 0.11
N ASP A 176 -6.94 -12.37 -0.97
CA ASP A 176 -7.72 -12.62 -2.19
C ASP A 176 -7.16 -13.83 -2.97
N GLY A 177 -7.99 -14.37 -3.86
CA GLY A 177 -7.69 -15.57 -4.64
C GLY A 177 -8.81 -16.61 -4.56
N PRO A 178 -8.53 -17.88 -4.94
CA PRO A 178 -9.53 -18.94 -4.97
C PRO A 178 -10.25 -19.16 -3.63
N ASP A 179 -9.56 -18.91 -2.52
CA ASP A 179 -10.06 -19.13 -1.15
C ASP A 179 -10.55 -17.85 -0.45
N ARG A 180 -10.78 -16.75 -1.19
CA ARG A 180 -11.16 -15.44 -0.62
C ARG A 180 -12.30 -15.52 0.39
N ASP A 181 -13.37 -16.26 0.07
CA ASP A 181 -14.55 -16.35 0.93
C ASP A 181 -14.23 -17.10 2.23
N ALA A 182 -13.43 -18.17 2.17
CA ALA A 182 -12.94 -18.90 3.34
C ALA A 182 -12.00 -18.03 4.19
N ASN A 183 -11.05 -17.33 3.56
CA ASN A 183 -10.14 -16.40 4.21
C ASN A 183 -10.88 -15.26 4.90
N THR A 184 -11.99 -14.80 4.31
CA THR A 184 -12.86 -13.79 4.91
C THR A 184 -13.49 -14.30 6.19
N GLN A 185 -14.03 -15.52 6.20
CA GLN A 185 -14.59 -16.12 7.42
C GLN A 185 -13.52 -16.30 8.51
N LEU A 186 -12.30 -16.70 8.14
CA LEU A 186 -11.18 -16.82 9.09
C LEU A 186 -10.81 -15.47 9.70
N ALA A 187 -10.68 -14.42 8.87
CA ALA A 187 -10.36 -13.07 9.35
C ALA A 187 -11.47 -12.52 10.27
N VAL A 188 -12.74 -12.72 9.92
CA VAL A 188 -13.90 -12.34 10.74
C VAL A 188 -13.85 -13.06 12.09
N ALA A 189 -13.69 -14.38 12.09
CA ALA A 189 -13.62 -15.18 13.32
C ALA A 189 -12.44 -14.73 14.22
N TYR A 190 -11.29 -14.42 13.63
CA TYR A 190 -10.14 -13.92 14.36
C TYR A 190 -10.42 -12.54 15.00
N CYS A 191 -10.95 -11.58 14.23
CA CYS A 191 -11.27 -10.25 14.78
C CYS A 191 -12.32 -10.31 15.88
N LEU A 192 -13.34 -11.18 15.75
CA LEU A 192 -14.36 -11.37 16.77
C LEU A 192 -13.80 -11.97 18.07
N SER A 193 -12.74 -12.79 17.99
CA SER A 193 -12.08 -13.37 19.16
C SER A 193 -10.94 -12.49 19.73
N HIS A 194 -10.39 -11.59 18.92
CA HIS A 194 -9.25 -10.72 19.25
C HIS A 194 -9.56 -9.26 18.86
N PRO A 195 -10.37 -8.52 19.65
CA PRO A 195 -10.93 -7.23 19.26
C PRO A 195 -9.93 -6.07 19.11
N GLN A 196 -8.64 -6.30 19.41
CA GLN A 196 -7.56 -5.43 18.95
C GLN A 196 -7.56 -5.32 17.42
N TRP A 197 -7.87 -6.42 16.74
CA TRP A 197 -7.91 -6.53 15.30
C TRP A 197 -9.27 -6.16 14.74
N ARG A 198 -9.25 -5.46 13.62
CA ARG A 198 -10.42 -5.04 12.84
C ARG A 198 -10.36 -5.68 11.46
N LEU A 199 -11.49 -5.84 10.81
CA LEU A 199 -11.52 -6.32 9.43
C LEU A 199 -11.24 -5.16 8.46
N SER A 200 -10.30 -5.35 7.53
CA SER A 200 -10.14 -4.53 6.32
C SER A 200 -10.60 -5.35 5.13
N VAL A 201 -11.56 -4.84 4.37
CA VAL A 201 -12.05 -5.50 3.15
C VAL A 201 -11.57 -4.70 1.95
N GLN A 202 -11.19 -5.37 0.87
CA GLN A 202 -10.80 -4.74 -0.39
C GLN A 202 -12.04 -4.24 -1.14
N THR A 203 -12.65 -3.16 -0.66
CA THR A 203 -13.98 -2.69 -1.12
C THR A 203 -13.98 -2.32 -2.61
N HIS A 204 -12.87 -1.82 -3.13
CA HIS A 204 -12.67 -1.50 -4.55
C HIS A 204 -12.99 -2.69 -5.47
N LYS A 205 -12.62 -3.93 -5.08
CA LYS A 205 -12.93 -5.15 -5.84
C LYS A 205 -14.42 -5.45 -5.91
N TYR A 206 -15.17 -5.13 -4.85
CA TYR A 206 -16.63 -5.30 -4.82
C TYR A 206 -17.36 -4.20 -5.60
N LEU A 207 -16.79 -3.00 -5.62
CA LEU A 207 -17.35 -1.83 -6.30
C LEU A 207 -16.97 -1.74 -7.77
N GLY A 208 -16.03 -2.57 -8.23
CA GLY A 208 -15.49 -2.49 -9.60
C GLY A 208 -14.68 -1.22 -9.84
N LEU A 209 -14.03 -0.71 -8.80
CA LEU A 209 -13.14 0.45 -8.88
C LEU A 209 -11.69 -0.02 -9.11
N PRO A 210 -10.86 0.78 -9.81
CA PRO A 210 -9.41 0.60 -9.82
C PRO A 210 -8.81 0.66 -8.41
#